data_AF-A0AAF0LHR1-F1
#
_entry.id   AF-A0AAF0LHR1-F1
#
_cell.length_a   1.000
_cell.length_b   1.000
_cell.length_c   1.000
_cell.angle_alpha   90.00
_cell.angle_beta   90.00
_cell.angle_gamma   90.00
#
_symmetry.space_group_name_H-M   'P 1'
#
loop_
_entity.id
_entity.type
_entity.pdbx_description
1 polymer ?
#
loop_
_entity_poly.entity_id
_entity_poly.type
_entity_poly.pdbx_seq_one_letter_code
_entity_poly.pdbx_strand_id
1 'polypeptide(L)'
;MSIDSSGNHHAPAGTPAGGQFAGHVRPEGQDVTLSTVAQLPEPVEVPFDAVQNGDEVLSDSGETWGYVVGTNITDGVRRVILHNGRRARLDASADTLTVRRRTEPVAYDPQSSDYWANVAAARDPRQSVEVLQQIVDTEAEDDLMLAIAEHPKATSEMLDRATRHTSLQVRAAALRRDHLWMETRWRMKREAEQHAADEEQRLRDEGVSPMAPIRRQSITAYRQHAAAVTESIARAGAWRDRS
;
A
#
# COMPACT_ATOMS: atom_id res chain seq x y z
N MET A 1 -12.25 40.30 -3.93
CA MET A 1 -10.92 40.77 -3.52
C MET A 1 -10.22 41.28 -4.76
N SER A 2 -9.97 42.59 -4.84
CA SER A 2 -9.31 43.25 -5.96
C SER A 2 -7.92 43.66 -5.48
N ILE A 3 -6.88 43.26 -6.21
CA ILE A 3 -5.46 43.53 -5.93
C ILE A 3 -5.01 44.60 -6.91
N ASP A 4 -4.41 45.69 -6.44
CA ASP A 4 -3.81 46.71 -7.29
C ASP A 4 -2.29 46.50 -7.45
N SER A 5 -1.73 47.14 -8.47
CA SER A 5 -0.41 46.88 -9.05
C SER A 5 0.79 47.41 -8.22
N SER A 6 0.65 47.56 -6.91
CA SER A 6 1.72 48.02 -6.00
C SER A 6 1.90 47.19 -4.72
N GLY A 7 1.20 46.07 -4.56
CA GLY A 7 1.62 44.98 -3.67
C GLY A 7 1.69 45.27 -2.17
N ASN A 8 0.98 46.27 -1.66
CA ASN A 8 0.91 46.55 -0.22
C ASN A 8 -0.49 46.25 0.36
N HIS A 9 -0.54 45.32 1.31
CA HIS A 9 -1.75 44.99 2.06
C HIS A 9 -1.98 46.00 3.20
N HIS A 10 -3.03 46.80 3.09
CA HIS A 10 -3.57 47.58 4.20
C HIS A 10 -4.68 46.80 4.91
N ALA A 11 -4.52 46.57 6.21
CA ALA A 11 -5.60 46.06 7.06
C ALA A 11 -6.65 47.18 7.30
N PRO A 12 -7.96 46.91 7.16
CA PRO A 12 -8.96 47.90 7.52
C PRO A 12 -9.08 48.04 9.03
N ALA A 13 -8.89 49.29 9.48
CA ALA A 13 -9.08 49.74 10.85
C ALA A 13 -10.52 50.26 11.07
N GLY A 14 -11.10 49.88 12.22
CA GLY A 14 -12.22 50.59 12.85
C GLY A 14 -13.63 50.11 12.47
N THR A 15 -14.67 50.21 13.32
CA THR A 15 -14.83 50.75 14.69
C THR A 15 -16.21 50.26 15.23
N PRO A 16 -16.82 50.78 16.33
CA PRO A 16 -17.33 49.98 17.43
C PRO A 16 -18.87 50.02 17.57
N ALA A 17 -19.37 49.35 18.61
CA ALA A 17 -20.57 49.66 19.41
C ALA A 17 -21.61 48.54 19.50
N GLY A 18 -21.95 48.23 20.76
CA GLY A 18 -23.34 48.21 21.19
C GLY A 18 -24.00 46.83 21.26
N GLY A 19 -24.14 46.32 22.49
CA GLY A 19 -25.01 45.18 22.75
C GLY A 19 -24.89 44.63 24.16
N GLN A 20 -25.32 45.40 25.16
CA GLN A 20 -25.60 44.88 26.49
C GLN A 20 -26.78 43.91 26.41
N PHE A 21 -26.58 42.65 26.78
CA PHE A 21 -27.66 41.75 27.14
C PHE A 21 -27.47 41.29 28.59
N ALA A 22 -28.40 41.74 29.42
CA ALA A 22 -28.53 41.33 30.81
C ALA A 22 -29.31 40.01 30.89
N GLY A 23 -28.87 39.16 31.83
CA GLY A 23 -29.74 38.26 32.57
C GLY A 23 -30.03 36.90 31.93
N HIS A 24 -29.38 35.86 32.42
CA HIS A 24 -30.06 34.81 33.20
C HIS A 24 -29.02 33.96 33.93
N VAL A 25 -29.06 34.03 35.26
CA VAL A 25 -28.33 33.16 36.19
C VAL A 25 -28.84 31.73 35.98
N ARG A 26 -27.96 30.82 35.54
CA ARG A 26 -28.17 29.38 35.64
C ARG A 26 -27.39 28.86 36.86
N PRO A 27 -27.95 27.93 37.64
CA PRO A 27 -27.30 27.40 38.83
C PRO A 27 -26.08 26.55 38.47
N GLU A 28 -25.08 26.63 39.33
CA GLU A 28 -23.87 25.80 39.38
C GLU A 28 -24.21 24.33 39.20
N GLY A 29 -24.07 23.86 37.96
CA GLY A 29 -24.06 22.45 37.60
C GLY A 29 -22.61 22.03 37.47
N GLN A 30 -22.19 21.18 38.40
CA GLN A 30 -20.91 20.45 38.46
C GLN A 30 -20.17 20.35 37.12
N ASP A 31 -18.94 20.86 37.10
CA ASP A 31 -17.93 20.51 36.10
C ASP A 31 -17.68 19.01 36.17
N VAL A 32 -18.43 18.23 35.37
CA VAL A 32 -18.09 16.85 35.09
C VAL A 32 -16.98 16.88 34.04
N THR A 33 -15.74 16.97 34.50
CA THR A 33 -14.59 16.58 33.67
C THR A 33 -14.67 15.08 33.43
N LEU A 34 -15.38 14.67 32.37
CA LEU A 34 -15.26 13.33 31.80
C LEU A 34 -13.89 13.19 31.13
N SER A 35 -12.83 13.18 31.91
CA SER A 35 -11.54 12.64 31.49
C SER A 35 -11.62 11.12 31.50
N THR A 36 -12.50 10.56 30.68
CA THR A 36 -12.36 9.15 30.29
C THR A 36 -11.21 9.13 29.31
N VAL A 37 -9.99 9.01 29.83
CA VAL A 37 -8.85 8.59 29.01
C VAL A 37 -9.24 7.21 28.53
N ALA A 38 -9.76 7.13 27.30
CA ALA A 38 -10.01 5.86 26.66
C ALA A 38 -8.67 5.13 26.66
N GLN A 39 -8.56 4.09 27.49
CA GLN A 39 -7.40 3.21 27.48
C GLN A 39 -7.28 2.72 26.04
N LEU A 40 -6.21 3.12 25.36
CA LEU A 40 -5.91 2.64 24.02
C LEU A 40 -5.87 1.11 24.14
N PRO A 41 -6.66 0.39 23.30
CA PRO A 41 -6.75 -1.06 23.40
C PRO A 41 -5.35 -1.66 23.37
N GLU A 42 -5.02 -2.44 24.40
CA GLU A 42 -3.70 -3.02 24.50
C GLU A 42 -3.44 -3.94 23.32
N PRO A 43 -2.25 -3.85 22.72
CA PRO A 43 -1.92 -4.60 21.54
C PRO A 43 -1.79 -6.10 21.88
N VAL A 44 -2.46 -6.96 21.10
CA VAL A 44 -2.74 -8.36 21.43
C VAL A 44 -1.66 -9.28 20.84
N GLU A 45 -1.17 -10.24 21.62
CA GLU A 45 -0.25 -11.27 21.11
C GLU A 45 -0.92 -12.16 20.06
N VAL A 46 -0.19 -12.46 18.98
CA VAL A 46 -0.73 -13.15 17.81
C VAL A 46 0.00 -14.47 17.61
N PRO A 47 -0.71 -15.62 17.57
CA PRO A 47 -0.09 -16.89 17.21
C PRO A 47 0.34 -16.86 15.73
N PHE A 48 1.38 -17.61 15.37
CA PHE A 48 1.95 -17.61 14.01
C PHE A 48 0.89 -17.72 12.90
N ASP A 49 -0.07 -18.64 13.07
CA ASP A 49 -1.09 -18.94 12.06
C ASP A 49 -2.11 -17.80 11.88
N ALA A 50 -2.11 -16.80 12.78
CA ALA A 50 -2.93 -15.60 12.70
C ALA A 50 -2.14 -14.33 12.34
N VAL A 51 -0.82 -14.42 12.14
CA VAL A 51 0.05 -13.28 11.81
C VAL A 51 -0.34 -12.68 10.47
N GLN A 52 -0.39 -11.35 10.40
CA GLN A 52 -0.73 -10.57 9.23
C GLN A 52 0.34 -9.51 8.94
N ASN A 53 0.35 -8.99 7.71
CA ASN A 53 1.17 -7.83 7.38
C ASN A 53 0.82 -6.65 8.28
N GLY A 54 1.83 -5.90 8.71
CA GLY A 54 1.68 -4.79 9.66
C GLY A 54 1.64 -5.22 11.13
N ASP A 55 1.57 -6.52 11.47
CA ASP A 55 1.81 -6.96 12.85
C ASP A 55 3.26 -6.63 13.25
N GLU A 56 3.45 -6.23 14.50
CA GLU A 56 4.74 -5.82 15.04
C GLU A 56 5.46 -7.01 15.66
N VAL A 57 6.76 -7.14 15.43
CA VAL A 57 7.59 -8.17 16.04
C VAL A 57 8.49 -7.54 17.08
N LEU A 58 8.45 -8.09 18.29
CA LEU A 58 9.18 -7.61 19.45
C LEU A 58 10.20 -8.66 19.89
N SER A 59 11.35 -8.21 20.39
CA SER A 59 12.25 -9.07 21.18
C SER A 59 11.69 -9.35 22.57
N ASP A 60 12.33 -10.29 23.27
CA ASP A 60 12.13 -10.56 24.70
C ASP A 60 12.34 -9.32 25.58
N SER A 61 13.14 -8.34 25.12
CA SER A 61 13.34 -7.05 25.79
C SER A 61 12.22 -6.01 25.52
N GLY A 62 11.25 -6.35 24.67
CA GLY A 62 10.18 -5.44 24.24
C GLY A 62 10.60 -4.44 23.17
N GLU A 63 11.78 -4.59 22.56
CA GLU A 63 12.24 -3.72 21.47
C GLU A 63 11.61 -4.15 20.15
N THR A 64 11.16 -3.16 19.36
CA THR A 64 10.59 -3.43 18.03
C THR A 64 11.68 -3.86 17.05
N TRP A 65 11.53 -5.07 16.51
CA TRP A 65 12.37 -5.57 15.42
C TRP A 65 11.85 -5.12 14.05
N GLY A 66 10.60 -4.70 14.01
CA GLY A 66 9.92 -4.15 12.86
C GLY A 66 8.57 -4.81 12.59
N TYR A 67 7.97 -4.40 11.48
CA TYR A 67 6.66 -4.87 11.03
C TYR A 67 6.77 -6.03 10.05
N VAL A 68 5.86 -7.00 10.18
CA VAL A 68 5.71 -8.14 9.29
C VAL A 68 5.25 -7.65 7.90
N VAL A 69 5.91 -8.15 6.86
CA VAL A 69 5.53 -7.94 5.45
C VAL A 69 5.28 -9.25 4.71
N GLY A 70 5.43 -10.38 5.41
CA GLY A 70 5.08 -11.71 4.92
C GLY A 70 5.45 -12.81 5.92
N THR A 71 4.97 -14.02 5.65
CA THR A 71 5.27 -15.24 6.41
C THR A 71 5.77 -16.32 5.46
N ASN A 72 6.58 -17.25 5.97
CA ASN A 72 7.08 -18.39 5.20
C ASN A 72 7.25 -19.60 6.12
N ILE A 73 6.81 -20.78 5.65
CA ILE A 73 7.11 -22.06 6.26
C ILE A 73 7.99 -22.85 5.28
N THR A 74 9.26 -23.05 5.62
CA THR A 74 10.19 -23.86 4.82
C THR A 74 10.85 -24.89 5.72
N ASP A 75 10.77 -26.16 5.32
CA ASP A 75 11.31 -27.31 6.07
C ASP A 75 10.73 -27.41 7.50
N GLY A 76 9.44 -27.12 7.64
CA GLY A 76 8.75 -27.11 8.94
C GLY A 76 9.09 -25.92 9.83
N VAL A 77 9.97 -25.00 9.39
CA VAL A 77 10.35 -23.80 10.13
C VAL A 77 9.49 -22.62 9.68
N ARG A 78 8.67 -22.11 10.59
CA ARG A 78 7.86 -20.91 10.45
C ARG A 78 8.71 -19.66 10.68
N ARG A 79 8.59 -18.73 9.75
CA ARG A 79 9.37 -17.50 9.68
C ARG A 79 8.46 -16.33 9.38
N VAL A 80 8.72 -15.21 10.04
CA VAL A 80 8.20 -13.89 9.64
C VAL A 80 9.27 -13.14 8.87
N ILE A 81 8.85 -12.43 7.83
CA ILE A 81 9.68 -11.55 7.03
C ILE A 81 9.34 -10.13 7.47
N LEU A 82 10.34 -9.37 7.90
CA LEU A 82 10.18 -8.00 8.35
C LEU A 82 10.52 -7.02 7.22
N HIS A 83 9.95 -5.82 7.27
CA HIS A 83 10.17 -4.79 6.26
C HIS A 83 11.64 -4.42 6.05
N ASN A 84 12.46 -4.49 7.10
CA ASN A 84 13.90 -4.25 7.05
C ASN A 84 14.72 -5.43 6.48
N GLY A 85 14.07 -6.39 5.81
CA GLY A 85 14.69 -7.57 5.20
C GLY A 85 15.08 -8.68 6.20
N ARG A 86 14.94 -8.45 7.50
CA ARG A 86 15.21 -9.47 8.52
C ARG A 86 14.19 -10.61 8.41
N ARG A 87 14.64 -11.83 8.70
CA ARG A 87 13.80 -13.02 8.81
C ARG A 87 13.90 -13.55 10.23
N ALA A 88 12.79 -13.57 10.94
CA ALA A 88 12.72 -14.02 12.32
C ALA A 88 12.07 -15.41 12.36
N ARG A 89 12.66 -16.34 13.10
CA ARG A 89 12.11 -17.69 13.31
C ARG A 89 11.22 -17.65 14.55
N LEU A 90 10.04 -18.26 14.50
CA LEU A 90 9.09 -18.28 15.63
C LEU A 90 9.05 -19.63 16.35
N ASP A 91 9.87 -20.60 15.91
CA ASP A 91 9.72 -22.02 16.26
C ASP A 91 10.84 -22.56 17.15
N ALA A 92 11.86 -21.75 17.43
CA ALA A 92 13.07 -22.20 18.09
C ALA A 92 13.17 -21.58 19.48
N SER A 93 13.37 -22.45 20.46
CA SER A 93 13.59 -22.24 21.90
C SER A 93 14.79 -21.35 22.28
N ALA A 94 15.20 -20.42 21.42
CA ALA A 94 16.39 -19.59 21.59
C ALA A 94 16.11 -18.09 21.60
N ASP A 95 15.03 -17.62 20.96
CA ASP A 95 14.61 -16.21 20.97
C ASP A 95 13.07 -16.16 21.05
N THR A 96 12.53 -15.64 22.15
CA THR A 96 11.08 -15.59 22.43
C THR A 96 10.46 -14.37 21.72
N LEU A 97 10.52 -14.37 20.39
CA LEU A 97 9.92 -13.29 19.61
C LEU A 97 8.41 -13.27 19.81
N THR A 98 7.89 -12.13 20.25
CA THR A 98 6.45 -11.91 20.38
C THR A 98 5.96 -11.16 19.17
N VAL A 99 4.93 -11.70 18.50
CA VAL A 99 4.21 -10.98 17.45
C VAL A 99 2.98 -10.34 18.05
N ARG A 100 2.77 -9.07 17.73
CA ARG A 100 1.76 -8.24 18.36
C ARG A 100 0.93 -7.50 17.32
N ARG A 101 -0.39 -7.59 17.45
CA ARG A 101 -1.33 -6.85 16.61
C ARG A 101 -1.60 -5.48 17.22
N ARG A 102 -1.19 -4.44 16.50
CA ARG A 102 -1.61 -3.07 16.76
C ARG A 102 -3.09 -2.85 16.40
N THR A 103 -3.72 -1.90 17.04
CA THR A 103 -5.07 -1.44 16.67
C THR A 103 -5.03 -0.40 15.57
N GLU A 104 -4.04 0.48 15.62
CA GLU A 104 -3.75 1.47 14.59
C GLU A 104 -2.86 0.88 13.48
N PRO A 105 -3.03 1.32 12.22
CA PRO A 105 -2.14 0.93 11.14
C PRO A 105 -0.72 1.48 11.36
N VAL A 106 0.26 0.84 10.71
CA VAL A 106 1.60 1.42 10.56
C VAL A 106 1.48 2.76 9.84
N ALA A 107 2.08 3.80 10.41
CA ALA A 107 2.01 5.16 9.87
C ALA A 107 2.78 5.24 8.56
N TYR A 108 2.16 5.84 7.54
CA TYR A 108 2.83 6.26 6.32
C TYR A 108 3.34 7.68 6.49
N ASP A 109 4.60 7.92 6.17
CA ASP A 109 5.21 9.25 6.19
C ASP A 109 5.97 9.49 4.88
N PRO A 110 5.43 10.31 3.95
CA PRO A 110 6.06 10.59 2.66
C PRO A 110 7.38 11.35 2.78
N GLN A 111 7.71 11.92 3.95
CA GLN A 111 8.98 12.61 4.21
C GLN A 111 9.99 11.72 4.94
N SER A 112 9.59 10.51 5.34
CA SER A 112 10.48 9.56 5.99
C SER A 112 11.54 9.07 5.01
N SER A 113 12.79 9.05 5.46
CA SER A 113 13.87 8.38 4.75
C SER A 113 13.83 6.85 4.89
N ASP A 114 12.98 6.33 5.79
CA ASP A 114 12.76 4.89 5.94
C ASP A 114 11.72 4.40 4.91
N TYR A 115 12.21 4.15 3.71
CA TYR A 115 11.44 3.59 2.60
C TYR A 115 10.67 2.31 3.00
N TRP A 116 11.31 1.43 3.77
CA TRP A 116 10.74 0.13 4.12
C TRP A 116 9.62 0.26 5.16
N ALA A 117 9.69 1.25 6.06
CA ALA A 117 8.56 1.59 6.92
C ALA A 117 7.33 2.01 6.11
N ASN A 118 7.51 2.78 5.03
CA ASN A 118 6.42 3.15 4.13
C ASN A 118 5.85 1.96 3.34
N VAL A 119 6.71 1.03 2.90
CA VAL A 119 6.25 -0.23 2.30
C VAL A 119 5.45 -1.07 3.31
N ALA A 120 5.86 -1.12 4.57
CA ALA A 120 5.11 -1.78 5.64
C ALA A 120 3.73 -1.12 5.85
N ALA A 121 3.69 0.21 5.88
CA ALA A 121 2.46 0.99 5.98
C ALA A 121 1.49 0.74 4.81
N ALA A 122 2.03 0.60 3.60
CA ALA A 122 1.26 0.28 2.39
C ALA A 122 0.72 -1.15 2.38
N ARG A 123 1.39 -2.10 3.06
CA ARG A 123 0.97 -3.51 3.16
C ARG A 123 0.04 -3.79 4.34
N ASP A 124 -0.10 -2.86 5.27
CA ASP A 124 -0.93 -3.03 6.46
C ASP A 124 -2.42 -3.03 6.10
N PRO A 125 -3.15 -4.15 6.29
CA PRO A 125 -4.55 -4.26 5.90
C PRO A 125 -5.48 -3.29 6.65
N ARG A 126 -5.02 -2.72 7.77
CA ARG A 126 -5.76 -1.71 8.54
C ARG A 126 -5.67 -0.32 7.92
N GLN A 127 -4.75 -0.07 6.99
CA GLN A 127 -4.54 1.23 6.38
C GLN A 127 -5.81 1.81 5.76
N SER A 128 -5.98 3.13 5.81
CA SER A 128 -7.15 3.80 5.24
C SER A 128 -7.04 3.90 3.71
N VAL A 129 -8.18 4.00 3.03
CA VAL A 129 -8.20 4.15 1.56
C VAL A 129 -7.54 5.47 1.14
N GLU A 130 -7.68 6.51 1.94
CA GLU A 130 -7.11 7.83 1.71
C GLU A 130 -5.58 7.79 1.70
N VAL A 131 -4.96 7.08 2.65
CA VAL A 131 -3.50 6.90 2.68
C VAL A 131 -3.02 6.05 1.50
N LEU A 132 -3.74 4.98 1.15
CA LEU A 132 -3.41 4.18 -0.03
C LEU A 132 -3.51 5.01 -1.33
N GLN A 133 -4.51 5.89 -1.41
CA GLN A 133 -4.66 6.81 -2.54
C GLN A 133 -3.51 7.80 -2.61
N GLN A 134 -3.12 8.38 -1.46
CA GLN A 134 -1.97 9.25 -1.35
C GLN A 134 -0.70 8.55 -1.88
N ILE A 135 -0.43 7.31 -1.44
CA ILE A 135 0.72 6.51 -1.91
C ILE A 135 0.68 6.36 -3.44
N VAL A 136 -0.47 6.01 -4.01
CA VAL A 136 -0.63 5.85 -5.48
C VAL A 136 -0.42 7.16 -6.24
N ASP A 137 -0.71 8.30 -5.62
CA ASP A 137 -0.58 9.61 -6.24
C ASP A 137 0.83 10.18 -6.15
N THR A 138 1.58 9.86 -5.10
CA THR A 138 2.92 10.43 -4.85
C THR A 138 4.08 9.50 -5.17
N GLU A 139 3.86 8.19 -5.17
CA GLU A 139 4.92 7.18 -5.29
C GLU A 139 4.88 6.46 -6.63
N ALA A 140 6.05 6.08 -7.14
CA ALA A 140 6.18 5.33 -8.39
C ALA A 140 7.02 4.05 -8.23
N GLU A 141 7.56 3.79 -7.05
CA GLU A 141 8.43 2.63 -6.80
C GLU A 141 7.65 1.31 -6.80
N ASP A 142 8.31 0.25 -7.25
CA ASP A 142 7.66 -1.02 -7.55
C ASP A 142 7.17 -1.77 -6.31
N ASP A 143 7.90 -1.73 -5.18
CA ASP A 143 7.46 -2.36 -3.92
C ASP A 143 6.20 -1.71 -3.35
N LEU A 144 6.06 -0.38 -3.50
CA LEU A 144 4.86 0.35 -3.09
C LEU A 144 3.70 0.05 -4.03
N MET A 145 3.92 0.05 -5.35
CA MET A 145 2.88 -0.33 -6.31
C MET A 145 2.45 -1.80 -6.15
N LEU A 146 3.38 -2.69 -5.78
CA LEU A 146 3.09 -4.07 -5.44
C LEU A 146 2.25 -4.17 -4.17
N ALA A 147 2.62 -3.43 -3.12
CA ALA A 147 1.84 -3.36 -1.89
C ALA A 147 0.41 -2.91 -2.17
N ILE A 148 0.21 -1.86 -2.98
CA ILE A 148 -1.11 -1.42 -3.43
C ILE A 148 -1.83 -2.52 -4.21
N ALA A 149 -1.17 -3.16 -5.17
CA ALA A 149 -1.80 -4.20 -6.00
C ALA A 149 -2.28 -5.42 -5.19
N GLU A 150 -1.61 -5.72 -4.08
CA GLU A 150 -1.96 -6.82 -3.17
C GLU A 150 -2.89 -6.39 -2.02
N HIS A 151 -3.09 -5.07 -1.82
CA HIS A 151 -3.81 -4.56 -0.67
C HIS A 151 -5.31 -4.94 -0.71
N PRO A 152 -5.90 -5.43 0.41
CA PRO A 152 -7.30 -5.86 0.45
C PRO A 152 -8.29 -4.74 0.11
N LYS A 153 -7.96 -3.50 0.47
CA LYS A 153 -8.78 -2.30 0.22
C LYS A 153 -8.47 -1.54 -1.07
N ALA A 154 -7.56 -2.05 -1.92
CA ALA A 154 -7.22 -1.38 -3.17
C ALA A 154 -8.45 -1.23 -4.08
N THR A 155 -8.73 -0.04 -4.56
CA THR A 155 -9.84 0.23 -5.49
C THR A 155 -9.46 -0.14 -6.92
N SER A 156 -10.44 -0.27 -7.82
CA SER A 156 -10.16 -0.53 -9.24
C SER A 156 -9.29 0.56 -9.88
N GLU A 157 -9.45 1.81 -9.44
CA GLU A 157 -8.66 2.96 -9.91
C GLU A 157 -7.21 2.87 -9.43
N MET A 158 -6.99 2.55 -8.15
CA MET A 158 -5.65 2.32 -7.61
C MET A 158 -4.95 1.17 -8.35
N LEU A 159 -5.66 0.08 -8.61
CA LEU A 159 -5.14 -1.04 -9.39
C LEU A 159 -4.84 -0.63 -10.84
N ASP A 160 -5.72 0.15 -11.48
CA ASP A 160 -5.45 0.68 -12.82
C ASP A 160 -4.16 1.47 -12.86
N ARG A 161 -3.94 2.33 -11.87
CA ARG A 161 -2.73 3.14 -11.78
C ARG A 161 -1.48 2.30 -11.49
N ALA A 162 -1.56 1.37 -10.53
CA ALA A 162 -0.46 0.46 -10.21
C ALA A 162 -0.03 -0.38 -11.43
N THR A 163 -0.97 -0.86 -12.26
CA THR A 163 -0.64 -1.67 -13.45
C THR A 163 0.09 -0.90 -14.56
N ARG A 164 0.15 0.42 -14.49
CA ARG A 164 0.95 1.24 -15.42
C ARG A 164 2.45 1.15 -15.12
N HIS A 165 2.82 0.66 -13.94
CA HIS A 165 4.20 0.37 -13.59
C HIS A 165 4.81 -0.69 -14.54
N THR A 166 6.14 -0.65 -14.75
CA THR A 166 6.85 -1.55 -15.68
C THR A 166 7.03 -2.96 -15.12
N SER A 167 6.98 -3.12 -13.81
CA SER A 167 7.14 -4.40 -13.12
C SER A 167 6.01 -5.39 -13.48
N LEU A 168 6.39 -6.52 -14.07
CA LEU A 168 5.48 -7.64 -14.35
C LEU A 168 4.90 -8.23 -13.05
N GLN A 169 5.59 -8.11 -11.92
CA GLN A 169 5.11 -8.60 -10.63
C GLN A 169 3.92 -7.78 -10.13
N VAL A 170 3.99 -6.44 -10.21
CA VAL A 170 2.88 -5.54 -9.88
C VAL A 170 1.67 -5.85 -10.76
N ARG A 171 1.90 -5.98 -12.07
CA ARG A 171 0.85 -6.32 -13.05
C ARG A 171 0.21 -7.68 -12.76
N ALA A 172 1.01 -8.69 -12.44
CA ALA A 172 0.52 -10.02 -12.07
C ALA A 172 -0.26 -10.02 -10.75
N ALA A 173 0.14 -9.18 -9.77
CA ALA A 173 -0.61 -9.00 -8.53
C ALA A 173 -2.00 -8.40 -8.79
N ALA A 174 -2.08 -7.34 -9.59
CA ALA A 174 -3.35 -6.72 -9.93
C ALA A 174 -4.32 -7.68 -10.68
N LEU A 175 -3.79 -8.57 -11.54
CA LEU A 175 -4.62 -9.57 -12.25
C LEU A 175 -5.31 -10.59 -11.33
N ARG A 176 -4.81 -10.77 -10.11
CA ARG A 176 -5.43 -11.63 -9.09
C ARG A 176 -6.65 -10.98 -8.43
N ARG A 177 -6.94 -9.70 -8.74
CA ARG A 177 -8.05 -8.94 -8.17
C ARG A 177 -9.28 -9.03 -9.07
N ASP A 178 -10.41 -9.44 -8.50
CA ASP A 178 -11.64 -9.68 -9.25
C ASP A 178 -12.23 -8.38 -9.82
N HIS A 179 -12.15 -7.30 -9.05
CA HIS A 179 -12.70 -5.98 -9.41
C HIS A 179 -11.76 -5.10 -10.24
N LEU A 180 -10.62 -5.62 -10.73
CA LEU A 180 -9.81 -4.91 -11.73
C LEU A 180 -10.72 -4.56 -12.94
N TRP A 181 -10.53 -3.41 -13.57
CA TRP A 181 -11.36 -3.06 -14.73
C TRP A 181 -11.04 -3.94 -15.94
N MET A 182 -12.07 -4.22 -16.74
CA MET A 182 -11.90 -4.98 -17.99
C MET A 182 -11.00 -4.23 -18.98
N GLU A 183 -11.16 -2.91 -19.06
CA GLU A 183 -10.32 -2.06 -19.93
C GLU A 183 -8.85 -2.08 -19.52
N THR A 184 -8.56 -2.05 -18.22
CA THR A 184 -7.21 -2.22 -17.68
C THR A 184 -6.59 -3.54 -18.14
N ARG A 185 -7.33 -4.66 -18.06
CA ARG A 185 -6.83 -5.95 -18.56
C ARG A 185 -6.51 -5.89 -20.06
N TRP A 186 -7.41 -5.36 -20.88
CA TRP A 186 -7.14 -5.22 -22.32
C TRP A 186 -5.93 -4.35 -22.62
N ARG A 187 -5.74 -3.24 -21.89
CA ARG A 187 -4.53 -2.41 -22.00
C ARG A 187 -3.28 -3.22 -21.67
N MET A 188 -3.25 -3.90 -20.52
CA MET A 188 -2.10 -4.71 -20.09
C MET A 188 -1.74 -5.78 -21.12
N LYS A 189 -2.73 -6.45 -21.72
CA LYS A 189 -2.51 -7.43 -22.80
C LYS A 189 -1.80 -6.78 -23.99
N ARG A 190 -2.35 -5.67 -24.51
CA ARG A 190 -1.78 -4.97 -25.67
C ARG A 190 -0.36 -4.49 -25.40
N GLU A 191 -0.11 -3.91 -24.23
CA GLU A 191 1.23 -3.45 -23.83
C GLU A 191 2.22 -4.61 -23.74
N ALA A 192 1.82 -5.75 -23.16
CA ALA A 192 2.67 -6.92 -23.06
C ALA A 192 3.01 -7.50 -24.44
N GLU A 193 2.03 -7.58 -25.34
CA GLU A 193 2.25 -8.01 -26.74
C GLU A 193 3.18 -7.04 -27.48
N GLN A 194 2.99 -5.73 -27.29
CA GLN A 194 3.85 -4.71 -27.87
C GLN A 194 5.29 -4.80 -27.35
N HIS A 195 5.50 -4.90 -26.05
CA HIS A 195 6.84 -5.03 -25.46
C HIS A 195 7.57 -6.29 -25.95
N ALA A 196 6.86 -7.41 -26.09
CA ALA A 196 7.44 -8.62 -26.67
C ALA A 196 7.87 -8.40 -28.13
N ALA A 197 7.02 -7.76 -28.95
CA ALA A 197 7.33 -7.46 -30.35
C ALA A 197 8.51 -6.49 -30.50
N ASP A 198 8.60 -5.46 -29.66
CA ASP A 198 9.69 -4.49 -29.66
C ASP A 198 11.03 -5.16 -29.30
N GLU A 199 11.05 -6.04 -28.29
CA GLU A 199 12.25 -6.79 -27.92
C GLU A 199 12.67 -7.80 -29.00
N GLU A 200 11.72 -8.43 -29.70
CA GLU A 200 12.00 -9.28 -30.86
C GLU A 200 12.59 -8.51 -32.03
N GLN A 201 12.12 -7.28 -32.25
CA GLN A 201 12.68 -6.40 -33.27
C GLN A 201 14.12 -6.00 -32.92
N ARG A 202 14.36 -5.55 -31.67
CA ARG A 202 15.72 -5.25 -31.18
C ARG A 202 16.66 -6.44 -31.31
N LEU A 203 16.20 -7.64 -30.96
CA LEU A 203 17.00 -8.86 -31.09
C LEU A 203 17.37 -9.17 -32.54
N ARG A 204 16.47 -8.90 -33.50
CA ARG A 204 16.75 -9.05 -34.94
C ARG A 204 17.76 -8.02 -35.43
N ASP A 205 17.60 -6.77 -35.01
CA ASP A 205 18.44 -5.65 -35.46
C ASP A 205 19.87 -5.73 -34.88
N GLU A 206 20.04 -6.21 -33.65
CA GLU A 206 21.33 -6.32 -32.98
C GLU A 206 22.18 -7.53 -33.45
N GLY A 207 21.57 -8.52 -34.11
CA GLY A 207 22.27 -9.74 -34.53
C GLY A 207 22.85 -10.53 -33.35
N VAL A 208 24.17 -10.75 -33.34
CA VAL A 208 24.86 -11.48 -32.25
C VAL A 208 25.26 -10.51 -31.14
N SER A 209 24.38 -10.34 -30.17
CA SER A 209 24.59 -9.50 -28.98
C SER A 209 24.77 -10.34 -27.71
N PRO A 210 25.70 -9.99 -26.81
CA PRO A 210 25.78 -10.60 -25.47
C PRO A 210 24.48 -10.46 -24.65
N MET A 211 23.62 -9.49 -25.00
CA MET A 211 22.32 -9.27 -24.35
C MET A 211 21.21 -10.17 -24.91
N ALA A 212 21.46 -10.94 -25.97
CA ALA A 212 20.46 -11.80 -26.60
C ALA A 212 19.74 -12.77 -25.64
N PRO A 213 20.42 -13.45 -24.68
CA PRO A 213 19.75 -14.31 -23.71
C PRO A 213 18.75 -13.54 -22.83
N ILE A 214 19.14 -12.36 -22.35
CA ILE A 214 18.29 -11.52 -21.48
C ILE A 214 17.07 -11.04 -22.27
N ARG A 215 17.23 -10.58 -23.51
CA ARG A 215 16.09 -10.18 -24.36
C ARG A 215 15.12 -11.33 -24.61
N ARG A 216 15.61 -12.54 -24.90
CA ARG A 216 14.76 -13.74 -25.06
C ARG A 216 13.98 -14.06 -23.79
N GLN A 217 14.60 -13.90 -22.62
CA GLN A 217 13.90 -14.05 -21.34
C GLN A 217 12.80 -12.99 -21.18
N SER A 218 13.07 -11.73 -21.48
CA SER A 218 12.07 -10.65 -21.46
C SER A 218 10.91 -10.92 -22.41
N ILE A 219 11.19 -11.31 -23.67
CA ILE A 219 10.16 -11.69 -24.65
C ILE A 219 9.28 -12.81 -24.10
N THR A 220 9.89 -13.84 -23.51
CA THR A 220 9.17 -14.96 -22.90
C THR A 220 8.27 -14.49 -21.75
N ALA A 221 8.80 -13.65 -20.87
CA ALA A 221 8.05 -13.11 -19.72
C ALA A 221 6.85 -12.26 -20.16
N TYR A 222 7.02 -11.39 -21.16
CA TYR A 222 5.92 -10.57 -21.70
C TYR A 222 4.85 -11.41 -22.40
N ARG A 223 5.25 -12.43 -23.18
CA ARG A 223 4.30 -13.37 -23.80
C ARG A 223 3.51 -14.17 -22.77
N GLN A 224 4.18 -14.66 -21.73
CA GLN A 224 3.51 -15.33 -20.61
C GLN A 224 2.54 -14.40 -19.89
N HIS A 225 2.92 -13.14 -19.68
CA HIS A 225 2.04 -12.15 -19.08
C HIS A 225 0.81 -11.88 -19.95
N ALA A 226 0.96 -11.68 -21.27
CA ALA A 226 -0.16 -11.50 -22.19
C ALA A 226 -1.13 -12.70 -22.19
N ALA A 227 -0.59 -13.93 -22.11
CA ALA A 227 -1.39 -15.14 -21.97
C ALA A 227 -2.18 -15.15 -20.65
N ALA A 228 -1.54 -14.84 -19.52
CA ALA A 228 -2.20 -14.76 -18.22
C ALA A 228 -3.30 -13.69 -18.18
N VAL A 229 -3.09 -12.54 -18.84
CA VAL A 229 -4.13 -11.51 -18.98
C VAL A 229 -5.31 -12.04 -19.80
N THR A 230 -5.04 -12.78 -20.89
CA THR A 230 -6.09 -13.39 -21.74
C THR A 230 -6.94 -14.37 -20.94
N GLU A 231 -6.33 -15.21 -20.12
CA GLU A 231 -7.05 -16.11 -19.21
C GLU A 231 -7.90 -15.35 -18.18
N SER A 232 -7.35 -14.26 -17.61
CA SER A 232 -8.08 -13.41 -16.67
C SER A 232 -9.31 -12.76 -17.31
N ILE A 233 -9.19 -12.28 -18.55
CA ILE A 233 -10.28 -11.72 -19.34
C ILE A 233 -11.36 -12.79 -19.60
N ALA A 234 -10.96 -13.98 -20.06
CA ALA A 234 -11.89 -15.08 -20.33
C ALA A 234 -12.66 -15.48 -19.06
N ARG A 235 -11.96 -15.55 -17.91
CA ARG A 235 -12.57 -15.82 -16.61
C ARG A 235 -13.61 -14.76 -16.26
N ALA A 236 -13.25 -13.47 -16.36
CA ALA A 236 -14.15 -12.36 -16.05
C ALA A 236 -15.36 -12.26 -16.99
N GLY A 237 -15.20 -12.64 -18.27
CA GLY A 237 -16.31 -12.73 -19.23
C GLY A 237 -17.30 -13.83 -18.88
N ALA A 238 -16.82 -15.03 -18.52
CA ALA A 238 -17.66 -16.17 -18.17
C ALA A 238 -18.52 -15.98 -16.89
N TRP A 239 -18.26 -14.94 -16.09
CA TRP A 239 -19.11 -14.56 -14.96
C TRP A 239 -20.32 -13.73 -15.41
N ARG A 240 -20.20 -12.90 -16.46
CA ARG A 240 -21.30 -12.08 -16.96
C ARG A 240 -22.40 -12.88 -17.64
N ASP A 241 -22.05 -14.01 -18.26
CA ASP A 241 -23.03 -14.88 -18.92
C ASP A 241 -23.82 -15.76 -17.92
N ARG A 242 -23.48 -15.73 -16.63
CA ARG A 242 -24.09 -16.54 -15.56
C ARG A 242 -24.92 -15.72 -14.55
N SER A 243 -24.96 -14.40 -14.68
CA SER A 243 -25.72 -13.47 -13.84
C SER A 243 -26.91 -12.89 -14.60
#